data_AF-A0A2E7DBP9-F1
#
_entry.id   AF-A0A2E7DBP9-F1
#
_cell.length_a   1.000
_cell.length_b   1.000
_cell.length_c   1.000
_cell.angle_alpha   90.00
_cell.angle_beta   90.00
_cell.angle_gamma   90.00
#
_symmetry.space_group_name_H-M   'P 1'
#
loop_
_entity.id
_entity.type
_entity.pdbx_description
1 polymer ?
#
loop_
_entity_poly.entity_id
_entity_poly.type
_entity_poly.pdbx_seq_one_letter_code
_entity_poly.pdbx_strand_id
1 'polypeptide(L)'
;MDQDQIARRSAISTDPSSILVFAQDPDAQGQPLVGTFQVPVEPAALLESIAKYETRVALAAGLSPADISRQSGDPRSGYALAVSRSGQREAQKKYAPVFRMGDEELLAKSAMLANRFLGTSLPESGYRVSYHSMPLSPDEIRAQREDIIGKMEAGLMSPVQAIMQMYDDMDEIEAKQLLTQIRRDKAEFQ
;
A
#
# COMPACT_ATOMS: atom_id res chain seq x y z
N MET A 1 -33.93 -54.41 6.08
CA MET A 1 -34.55 -54.38 4.73
C MET A 1 -34.03 -53.13 4.05
N ASP A 2 -32.86 -53.25 3.44
CA ASP A 2 -32.06 -52.14 2.91
C ASP A 2 -31.87 -52.40 1.41
N GLN A 3 -32.98 -52.32 0.68
CA GLN A 3 -33.02 -52.58 -0.77
C GLN A 3 -33.39 -51.28 -1.50
N ASP A 4 -32.43 -50.82 -2.31
CA ASP A 4 -32.63 -50.06 -3.54
C ASP A 4 -33.31 -48.68 -3.48
N GLN A 5 -32.74 -47.75 -2.71
CA GLN A 5 -32.93 -46.31 -2.98
C GLN A 5 -31.96 -45.75 -4.04
N ILE A 6 -30.92 -46.50 -4.40
CA ILE A 6 -29.93 -46.09 -5.42
C ILE A 6 -30.52 -46.28 -6.84
N ALA A 7 -31.40 -47.26 -7.04
CA ALA A 7 -31.97 -47.62 -8.34
C ALA A 7 -32.99 -46.60 -8.91
N ARG A 8 -33.41 -45.56 -8.16
CA ARG A 8 -34.40 -44.56 -8.60
C ARG A 8 -33.82 -43.17 -8.88
N ARG A 9 -32.50 -43.03 -9.02
CA ARG A 9 -31.87 -41.75 -9.39
C ARG A 9 -31.57 -41.73 -10.88
N SER A 10 -32.33 -40.96 -11.66
CA SER A 10 -32.00 -40.66 -13.06
C SER A 10 -31.19 -39.36 -13.12
N ALA A 11 -30.03 -39.40 -13.77
CA ALA A 11 -29.25 -38.21 -14.08
C ALA A 11 -29.58 -37.77 -15.51
N ILE A 12 -29.99 -36.51 -15.68
CA ILE A 12 -30.25 -35.91 -17.00
C ILE A 12 -29.17 -34.87 -17.23
N SER A 13 -28.31 -35.09 -18.23
CA SER A 13 -27.30 -34.11 -18.63
C SER A 13 -27.96 -33.03 -19.49
N THR A 14 -27.96 -31.79 -19.02
CA THR A 14 -28.50 -30.64 -19.75
C THR A 14 -27.43 -29.73 -20.28
N ASP A 15 -27.63 -29.26 -21.52
CA ASP A 15 -26.86 -28.18 -22.14
C ASP A 15 -27.37 -26.82 -21.62
N PRO A 16 -26.52 -25.81 -21.39
CA PRO A 16 -26.95 -24.44 -21.04
C PRO A 16 -27.97 -23.79 -22.00
N SER A 17 -28.14 -24.33 -23.21
CA SER A 17 -29.17 -23.91 -24.18
C SER A 17 -30.50 -24.68 -24.09
N SER A 18 -30.61 -25.65 -23.18
CA SER A 18 -31.80 -26.51 -23.03
C SER A 18 -32.67 -26.11 -21.83
N ILE A 19 -33.99 -26.23 -21.99
CA ILE A 19 -34.97 -25.98 -20.91
C ILE A 19 -35.53 -27.33 -20.46
N LEU A 20 -35.38 -27.65 -19.17
CA LEU A 20 -36.04 -28.81 -18.57
C LEU A 20 -37.47 -28.45 -18.15
N VAL A 21 -38.41 -29.29 -18.57
CA VAL A 21 -39.81 -29.21 -18.17
C VAL A 21 -40.14 -30.47 -17.38
N PHE A 22 -40.51 -30.29 -16.11
CA PHE A 22 -40.97 -31.38 -15.25
C PHE A 22 -42.51 -31.41 -15.26
N ALA A 23 -43.09 -32.55 -15.63
CA ALA A 23 -44.52 -32.80 -15.54
C ALA A 23 -44.82 -33.68 -14.32
N GLN A 24 -45.96 -33.44 -13.67
CA GLN A 24 -46.43 -34.33 -12.61
C GLN A 24 -46.86 -35.66 -13.22
N ASP A 25 -46.44 -36.76 -12.59
CA ASP A 25 -46.90 -38.10 -12.96
C ASP A 25 -48.41 -38.23 -12.63
N PRO A 26 -49.26 -38.57 -13.61
CA PRO A 26 -50.72 -38.64 -13.42
C PRO A 26 -51.17 -39.65 -12.36
N ASP A 27 -50.36 -40.66 -12.03
CA ASP A 27 -50.68 -41.67 -11.02
C ASP A 27 -50.12 -41.35 -9.62
N ALA A 28 -49.31 -40.29 -9.49
CA ALA A 28 -48.69 -39.91 -8.24
C ALA A 28 -49.60 -38.98 -7.41
N GLN A 29 -50.17 -39.50 -6.31
CA GLN A 29 -50.90 -38.68 -5.34
C GLN A 29 -49.94 -38.01 -4.35
N GLY A 30 -49.72 -36.71 -4.51
CA GLY A 30 -48.92 -35.86 -3.63
C GLY A 30 -48.59 -34.51 -4.25
N GLN A 31 -48.16 -33.54 -3.44
CA GLN A 31 -47.63 -32.27 -3.96
C GLN A 31 -46.21 -32.50 -4.50
N PRO A 32 -45.92 -32.20 -5.78
CA PRO A 32 -44.59 -32.40 -6.33
C PRO A 32 -43.59 -31.44 -5.67
N LEU A 33 -42.50 -31.99 -5.11
CA LEU A 33 -41.42 -31.23 -4.51
C LEU A 33 -40.16 -31.34 -5.39
N VAL A 34 -39.72 -30.22 -5.93
CA VAL A 34 -38.42 -30.13 -6.61
C VAL A 34 -37.40 -29.64 -5.58
N GLY A 35 -36.51 -30.53 -5.15
CA GLY A 35 -35.39 -30.14 -4.28
C GLY A 35 -34.32 -29.43 -5.09
N THR A 36 -33.99 -28.20 -4.74
CA THR A 36 -32.81 -27.52 -5.26
C THR A 36 -31.64 -27.75 -4.30
N PHE A 37 -30.43 -27.91 -4.86
CA PHE A 37 -29.23 -27.86 -4.03
C PHE A 37 -29.03 -26.42 -3.58
N GLN A 38 -29.04 -26.20 -2.28
CA GLN A 38 -28.64 -24.92 -1.72
C GLN A 38 -27.15 -24.72 -2.01
N VAL A 39 -26.79 -23.54 -2.48
CA VAL A 39 -25.39 -23.17 -2.63
C VAL A 39 -24.75 -23.30 -1.24
N PRO A 40 -23.63 -24.02 -1.10
CA PRO A 40 -23.07 -24.35 0.22
C PRO A 40 -22.56 -23.12 0.99
N VAL A 41 -22.44 -21.97 0.32
CA VAL A 41 -22.00 -20.73 0.93
C VAL A 41 -22.77 -19.55 0.36
N GLU A 42 -23.10 -18.59 1.22
CA GLU A 42 -23.58 -17.29 0.81
C GLU A 42 -22.41 -16.47 0.26
N PRO A 43 -22.46 -15.97 -0.99
CA PRO A 43 -21.36 -15.21 -1.58
C PRO A 43 -20.98 -13.95 -0.79
N ALA A 44 -21.95 -13.31 -0.13
CA ALA A 44 -21.71 -12.12 0.69
C ALA A 44 -20.88 -12.45 1.95
N ALA A 45 -21.22 -13.54 2.64
CA ALA A 45 -20.47 -14.01 3.80
C ALA A 45 -19.04 -14.43 3.44
N LEU A 46 -18.87 -15.06 2.26
CA LEU A 46 -17.54 -15.40 1.76
C LEU A 46 -16.69 -14.14 1.48
N LEU A 47 -17.26 -13.15 0.79
CA LEU A 47 -16.56 -11.89 0.52
C LEU A 47 -16.16 -11.16 1.80
N GLU A 48 -17.05 -11.14 2.81
CA GLU A 48 -16.76 -10.53 4.10
C GLU A 48 -15.59 -11.23 4.81
N SER A 49 -15.52 -12.56 4.74
CA SER A 49 -14.43 -13.33 5.32
C SER A 49 -13.08 -13.03 4.65
N ILE A 50 -13.06 -12.88 3.33
CA ILE A 50 -11.88 -12.52 2.54
C ILE A 50 -11.40 -11.12 2.91
N ALA A 51 -12.31 -10.14 2.97
CA ALA A 51 -11.95 -8.76 3.32
C ALA A 51 -11.35 -8.65 4.73
N LYS A 52 -11.88 -9.41 5.71
CA LYS A 52 -11.32 -9.49 7.06
C LYS A 52 -9.92 -10.10 7.06
N TYR A 53 -9.70 -11.15 6.26
CA TYR A 53 -8.40 -11.78 6.12
C TYR A 53 -7.37 -10.81 5.52
N GLU A 54 -7.72 -10.14 4.42
CA GLU A 54 -6.83 -9.17 3.74
C GLU A 54 -6.45 -8.00 4.66
N THR A 55 -7.44 -7.47 5.41
CA THR A 55 -7.18 -6.41 6.40
C THR A 55 -6.16 -6.88 7.44
N ARG A 56 -6.30 -8.12 7.94
CA ARG A 56 -5.36 -8.68 8.91
C ARG A 56 -3.94 -8.84 8.33
N VAL A 57 -3.82 -9.24 7.07
CA VAL A 57 -2.52 -9.33 6.37
C VAL A 57 -1.89 -7.94 6.22
N ALA A 58 -2.67 -6.94 5.82
CA ALA A 58 -2.20 -5.56 5.69
C ALA A 58 -1.70 -4.99 7.03
N LEU A 59 -2.42 -5.26 8.12
CA LEU A 59 -1.98 -4.88 9.48
C LEU A 59 -0.69 -5.61 9.88
N ALA A 60 -0.57 -6.90 9.57
CA ALA A 60 0.65 -7.66 9.82
C ALA A 60 1.85 -7.12 9.02
N ALA A 61 1.62 -6.60 7.80
CA ALA A 61 2.63 -5.94 6.98
C ALA A 61 3.03 -4.55 7.50
N GLY A 62 2.35 -4.04 8.53
CA GLY A 62 2.64 -2.76 9.16
C GLY A 62 1.94 -1.55 8.53
N LEU A 63 0.88 -1.76 7.76
CA LEU A 63 0.03 -0.69 7.26
C LEU A 63 -0.95 -0.24 8.36
N SER A 64 -1.19 1.07 8.47
CA SER A 64 -2.17 1.60 9.41
C SER A 64 -3.61 1.29 8.96
N PRO A 65 -4.55 0.97 9.88
CA PRO A 65 -5.97 0.79 9.55
C PRO A 65 -6.58 1.99 8.80
N ALA A 66 -6.07 3.21 9.06
CA ALA A 66 -6.54 4.44 8.40
C ALA A 66 -6.14 4.49 6.91
N ASP A 67 -5.03 3.83 6.55
CA ASP A 67 -4.54 3.77 5.17
C ASP A 67 -5.27 2.72 4.34
N ILE A 68 -6.03 1.82 4.99
CA ILE A 68 -6.83 0.76 4.38
C ILE A 68 -8.27 1.27 4.11
N SER A 69 -8.50 2.58 4.23
CA SER A 69 -9.83 3.15 3.97
C SER A 69 -10.30 2.77 2.56
N ARG A 70 -11.48 2.15 2.47
CA ARG A 70 -12.17 1.89 1.21
C ARG A 70 -12.39 3.24 0.53
N GLN A 71 -11.52 3.60 -0.41
CA GLN A 71 -11.82 4.68 -1.33
C GLN A 71 -13.09 4.25 -2.07
N SER A 72 -14.20 4.94 -1.79
CA SER A 72 -15.53 4.65 -2.31
C SER A 72 -15.51 4.71 -3.84
N GLY A 73 -15.21 3.59 -4.48
CA GLY A 73 -15.15 3.42 -5.92
C GLY A 73 -15.31 1.94 -6.27
N ASP A 74 -16.44 1.62 -6.89
CA ASP A 74 -16.90 0.33 -7.42
C ASP A 74 -16.23 -0.97 -6.87
N PRO A 75 -16.94 -1.76 -6.02
CA PRO A 75 -16.44 -3.00 -5.41
C PRO A 75 -16.21 -4.16 -6.40
N ARG A 76 -16.30 -3.93 -7.71
CA ARG A 76 -16.12 -4.95 -8.77
C ARG A 76 -14.68 -5.17 -9.22
N SER A 77 -13.72 -4.40 -8.71
CA SER A 77 -12.30 -4.65 -8.97
C SER A 77 -11.52 -4.69 -7.67
N GLY A 78 -10.89 -5.84 -7.36
CA GLY A 78 -10.10 -6.08 -6.15
C GLY A 78 -8.77 -5.29 -6.09
N TYR A 79 -8.72 -4.08 -6.64
CA TYR A 79 -7.51 -3.29 -6.82
C TYR A 79 -7.60 -1.85 -6.23
N ALA A 80 -8.47 -1.63 -5.25
CA ALA A 80 -8.65 -0.30 -4.64
C ALA A 80 -8.14 -0.21 -3.19
N LEU A 81 -7.12 -0.99 -2.82
CA LEU A 81 -6.29 -0.67 -1.65
C LEU A 81 -5.32 0.45 -2.06
N ALA A 82 -5.84 1.67 -2.15
CA ALA A 82 -5.03 2.87 -2.32
C ALA A 82 -4.24 3.11 -1.01
N VAL A 83 -3.07 2.47 -0.88
CA VAL A 83 -2.18 2.69 0.26
C VAL A 83 -1.81 4.17 0.27
N SER A 84 -2.07 4.84 1.39
CA SER A 84 -1.79 6.27 1.53
C SER A 84 -0.29 6.54 1.32
N ARG A 85 0.04 7.67 0.66
CA ARG A 85 1.44 8.09 0.48
C ARG A 85 2.14 8.39 1.82
N SER A 86 1.37 8.70 2.87
CA SER A 86 1.86 8.81 4.23
C SER A 86 2.27 7.46 4.81
N GLY A 87 1.43 6.42 4.68
CA GLY A 87 1.74 5.07 5.15
C GLY A 87 2.92 4.45 4.41
N GLN A 88 3.04 4.69 3.11
CA GLN A 88 4.22 4.26 2.34
C GLN A 88 5.51 4.94 2.85
N ARG A 89 5.47 6.22 3.23
CA ARG A 89 6.64 6.93 3.78
C ARG A 89 7.01 6.45 5.17
N GLU A 90 6.02 6.17 6.01
CA GLU A 90 6.24 5.62 7.34
C GLU A 90 6.88 4.23 7.25
N ALA A 91 6.37 3.38 6.35
CA ALA A 91 6.97 2.09 6.05
C ALA A 91 8.42 2.25 5.52
N GLN A 92 8.66 3.18 4.59
CA GLN A 92 10.00 3.47 4.08
C GLN A 92 10.97 3.86 5.21
N LYS A 93 10.55 4.77 6.11
CA LYS A 93 11.35 5.18 7.27
C LYS A 93 11.63 4.02 8.22
N LYS A 94 10.67 3.10 8.40
CA LYS A 94 10.82 1.92 9.25
C LYS A 94 11.83 0.91 8.71
N TYR A 95 11.85 0.69 7.40
CA TYR A 95 12.75 -0.29 6.78
C TYR A 95 14.13 0.27 6.42
N ALA A 96 14.27 1.59 6.27
CA ALA A 96 15.53 2.24 5.92
C ALA A 96 16.73 1.81 6.80
N PRO A 97 16.64 1.70 8.14
CA PRO A 97 17.77 1.26 8.96
C PRO A 97 18.20 -0.18 8.71
N VAL A 98 17.24 -1.07 8.44
CA VAL A 98 17.50 -2.50 8.19
C VAL A 98 18.19 -2.67 6.84
N PHE A 99 17.73 -1.95 5.82
CA PHE A 99 18.35 -1.98 4.50
C PHE A 99 19.71 -1.27 4.47
N ARG A 100 19.89 -0.19 5.26
CA ARG A 100 21.14 0.58 5.29
C ARG A 100 22.35 -0.31 5.55
N MET A 101 22.26 -1.18 6.56
CA MET A 101 23.36 -2.07 6.92
C MET A 101 23.74 -3.00 5.76
N GLY A 102 22.76 -3.58 5.08
CA GLY A 102 22.99 -4.47 3.94
C GLY A 102 23.50 -3.74 2.71
N ASP A 103 22.98 -2.55 2.42
CA ASP A 103 23.37 -1.74 1.26
C ASP A 103 24.80 -1.19 1.41
N GLU A 104 25.16 -0.73 2.61
CA GLU A 104 26.53 -0.28 2.91
C GLU A 104 27.54 -1.44 2.77
N GLU A 105 27.19 -2.63 3.26
CA GLU A 105 28.03 -3.82 3.11
C GLU A 105 28.12 -4.29 1.64
N LEU A 106 27.02 -4.22 0.90
CA LEU A 106 26.97 -4.57 -0.52
C LEU A 106 27.87 -3.63 -1.34
N LEU A 107 27.85 -2.33 -1.06
CA LEU A 107 28.71 -1.36 -1.73
C LEU A 107 30.18 -1.61 -1.41
N ALA A 108 30.51 -1.87 -0.15
CA ALA A 108 31.87 -2.23 0.26
C ALA A 108 32.37 -3.47 -0.48
N LYS A 109 31.59 -4.56 -0.48
CA LYS A 109 31.95 -5.81 -1.18
C LYS A 109 32.05 -5.63 -2.69
N SER A 110 31.16 -4.85 -3.29
CA SER A 110 31.19 -4.55 -4.72
C SER A 110 32.45 -3.76 -5.09
N ALA A 111 32.85 -2.78 -4.26
CA ALA A 111 34.09 -2.04 -4.43
C ALA A 111 35.32 -2.96 -4.31
N MET A 112 35.35 -3.86 -3.33
CA MET A 112 36.42 -4.87 -3.20
C MET A 112 36.52 -5.73 -4.45
N LEU A 113 35.41 -6.27 -4.95
CA LEU A 113 35.41 -7.12 -6.15
C LEU A 113 35.84 -6.33 -7.40
N ALA A 114 35.34 -5.10 -7.57
CA ALA A 114 35.73 -4.23 -8.67
C ALA A 114 37.24 -3.91 -8.62
N ASN A 115 37.79 -3.59 -7.45
CA ASN A 115 39.21 -3.31 -7.30
C ASN A 115 40.07 -4.52 -7.67
N ARG A 116 39.65 -5.73 -7.25
CA ARG A 116 40.39 -6.97 -7.50
C ARG A 116 40.32 -7.40 -8.97
N PHE A 117 39.16 -7.26 -9.61
CA PHE A 117 38.93 -7.79 -10.95
C PHE A 117 39.15 -6.76 -12.07
N LEU A 118 38.71 -5.52 -11.87
CA LEU A 118 38.78 -4.45 -12.86
C LEU A 118 39.98 -3.53 -12.65
N GLY A 119 40.71 -3.67 -11.52
CA GLY A 119 41.83 -2.80 -11.19
C GLY A 119 41.40 -1.38 -10.79
N THR A 120 40.16 -1.19 -10.34
CA THR A 120 39.69 0.10 -9.81
C THR A 120 40.33 0.43 -8.46
N SER A 121 40.21 1.69 -8.04
CA SER A 121 40.68 2.19 -6.74
C SER A 121 39.54 2.77 -5.89
N LEU A 122 38.38 2.10 -5.90
CA LEU A 122 37.22 2.51 -5.12
C LEU A 122 37.48 2.28 -3.63
N PRO A 123 36.94 3.14 -2.73
CA PRO A 123 37.03 2.92 -1.28
C PRO A 123 36.38 1.58 -0.88
N GLU A 124 37.07 0.72 -0.14
CA GLU A 124 36.51 -0.58 0.30
C GLU A 124 35.68 -0.47 1.60
N SER A 125 35.62 0.72 2.20
CA SER A 125 34.87 0.99 3.43
C SER A 125 34.44 2.46 3.52
N GLY A 126 33.52 2.76 4.45
CA GLY A 126 33.09 4.14 4.72
C GLY A 126 31.91 4.63 3.87
N TYR A 127 31.23 3.74 3.15
CA TYR A 127 29.99 4.07 2.45
C TYR A 127 28.89 4.45 3.45
N ARG A 128 28.11 5.48 3.11
CA ARG A 128 26.89 5.87 3.82
C ARG A 128 25.74 5.96 2.83
N VAL A 129 24.59 5.38 3.18
CA VAL A 129 23.41 5.37 2.30
C VAL A 129 22.33 6.30 2.86
N SER A 130 21.97 7.32 2.07
CA SER A 130 20.78 8.15 2.28
C SER A 130 19.66 7.67 1.35
N TYR A 131 18.46 7.47 1.91
CA TYR A 131 17.28 7.09 1.14
C TYR A 131 16.43 8.32 0.89
N HIS A 132 16.24 8.67 -0.39
CA HIS A 132 15.33 9.74 -0.74
C HIS A 132 13.89 9.33 -0.43
N SER A 133 13.21 10.10 0.41
CA SER A 133 11.81 9.82 0.77
C SER A 133 10.88 10.13 -0.40
N MET A 134 9.72 9.49 -0.45
CA MET A 134 8.74 9.84 -1.47
C MET A 134 8.31 11.30 -1.34
N PRO A 135 8.17 12.04 -2.47
CA PRO A 135 7.76 13.43 -2.41
C PRO A 135 6.35 13.55 -1.83
N LEU A 136 6.18 14.59 -1.01
CA LEU A 136 4.90 15.05 -0.47
C LEU A 136 3.91 15.30 -1.61
N SER A 137 2.62 15.06 -1.36
CA SER A 137 1.58 15.42 -2.31
C SER A 137 1.44 16.95 -2.41
N PRO A 138 0.89 17.49 -3.52
CA PRO A 138 0.66 18.92 -3.67
C PRO A 138 -0.22 19.54 -2.57
N ASP A 139 -1.13 18.76 -1.98
CA ASP A 139 -1.97 19.19 -0.86
C ASP A 139 -1.20 19.21 0.46
N GLU A 140 -0.35 18.20 0.70
CA GLU A 140 0.52 18.14 1.88
C GLU A 140 1.56 19.26 1.88
N ILE A 141 2.11 19.60 0.71
CA ILE A 141 3.04 20.72 0.55
C ILE A 141 2.35 22.04 0.90
N ARG A 142 1.09 22.23 0.48
CA ARG A 142 0.30 23.43 0.82
C ARG A 142 0.05 23.52 2.33
N ALA A 143 -0.43 22.43 2.94
CA ALA A 143 -0.66 22.38 4.37
C ALA A 143 0.61 22.65 5.19
N GLN A 144 1.75 22.06 4.79
CA GLN A 144 3.03 22.29 5.46
C GLN A 144 3.48 23.75 5.31
N ARG A 145 3.30 24.36 4.14
CA ARG A 145 3.62 25.77 3.92
C ARG A 145 2.76 26.69 4.79
N GLU A 146 1.46 26.42 4.87
CA GLU A 146 0.53 27.19 5.72
C GLU A 146 0.90 27.09 7.20
N ASP A 147 1.24 25.90 7.68
CA ASP A 147 1.71 25.67 9.05
C ASP A 147 3.02 26.42 9.37
N ILE A 148 4.00 26.36 8.46
CA ILE A 148 5.28 27.08 8.61
C ILE A 148 5.05 28.60 8.67
N ILE A 149 4.23 29.13 7.76
CA ILE A 149 3.91 30.57 7.75
C ILE A 149 3.21 30.98 9.05
N GLY A 150 2.20 30.22 9.48
CA GLY A 150 1.48 30.50 10.73
C GLY A 150 2.40 30.48 11.96
N LYS A 151 3.34 29.53 12.04
CA LYS A 151 4.32 29.46 13.12
C LYS A 151 5.35 30.59 13.07
N MET A 152 5.73 31.03 11.88
CA MET A 152 6.62 32.19 11.71
C MET A 152 5.93 33.50 12.13
N GLU A 153 4.67 33.70 11.73
CA GLU A 153 3.88 34.88 12.10
C GLU A 153 3.58 34.95 13.60
N ALA A 154 3.32 33.80 14.22
CA ALA A 154 3.15 33.68 15.67
C ALA A 154 4.46 33.82 16.47
N GLY A 155 5.62 33.94 15.81
CA GLY A 155 6.94 34.03 16.46
C GLY A 155 7.41 32.72 17.10
N LEU A 156 6.77 31.59 16.78
CA LEU A 156 7.08 30.26 17.33
C LEU A 156 8.16 29.52 16.53
N MET A 157 8.54 30.03 15.35
CA MET A 157 9.53 29.41 14.47
C MET A 157 10.47 30.47 13.90
N SER A 158 11.78 30.18 13.93
CA SER A 158 12.77 31.05 13.30
C SER A 158 12.84 30.81 11.79
N PRO A 159 13.24 31.82 10.99
CA PRO A 159 13.44 31.63 9.54
C PRO A 159 14.47 30.54 9.18
N VAL A 160 15.43 30.28 10.08
CA VAL A 160 16.44 29.22 9.91
C VAL A 160 15.76 27.84 10.04
N GLN A 161 14.96 27.67 11.08
CA GLN A 161 14.20 26.44 11.31
C GLN A 161 13.19 26.15 10.20
N ALA A 162 12.55 27.19 9.65
CA ALA A 162 11.63 27.05 8.53
C ALA A 162 12.31 26.44 7.30
N ILE A 163 13.53 26.89 6.96
CA ILE A 163 14.29 26.35 5.83
C ILE A 163 14.73 24.91 6.09
N MET A 164 15.24 24.62 7.30
CA MET A 164 15.60 23.25 7.66
C MET A 164 14.41 22.29 7.62
N GLN A 165 13.20 22.77 7.90
CA GLN A 165 11.98 21.94 7.84
C GLN A 165 11.45 21.76 6.40
N MET A 166 11.83 22.62 5.48
CA MET A 166 11.49 22.49 4.06
C MET A 166 12.46 21.59 3.29
N TYR A 167 13.70 21.43 3.79
CA TYR A 167 14.75 20.64 3.16
C TYR A 167 15.29 19.59 4.15
N ASP A 168 14.92 18.31 3.97
CA ASP A 168 15.22 17.21 4.90
C ASP A 168 16.72 17.01 5.23
N ASP A 169 17.64 17.41 4.34
CA ASP A 169 19.08 17.15 4.46
C ASP A 169 19.93 18.41 4.69
N MET A 170 19.33 19.56 5.05
CA MET A 170 20.08 20.83 5.18
C MET A 170 20.56 21.10 6.61
N ASP A 171 21.86 21.34 6.77
CA ASP A 171 22.46 21.68 8.06
C ASP A 171 22.17 23.14 8.48
N GLU A 172 22.23 23.42 9.79
CA GLU A 172 21.97 24.76 10.33
C GLU A 172 22.91 25.84 9.73
N ILE A 173 24.15 25.44 9.44
CA ILE A 173 25.15 26.32 8.82
C ILE A 173 24.74 26.66 7.38
N GLU A 174 24.33 25.65 6.61
CA GLU A 174 23.88 25.81 5.23
C GLU A 174 22.59 26.65 5.16
N ALA A 175 21.65 26.41 6.07
CA ALA A 175 20.41 27.19 6.16
C ALA A 175 20.68 28.67 6.44
N LYS A 176 21.66 29.00 7.30
CA LYS A 176 22.09 30.39 7.56
C LYS A 176 22.76 31.01 6.34
N GLN A 177 23.58 30.26 5.61
CA GLN A 177 24.21 30.74 4.38
C GLN A 177 23.16 31.05 3.30
N LEU A 178 22.18 30.16 3.11
CA LEU A 178 21.09 30.36 2.17
C LEU A 178 20.26 31.59 2.51
N LEU A 179 19.91 31.79 3.79
CA LEU A 179 19.22 33.00 4.23
C LEU A 179 20.02 34.28 3.96
N THR A 180 21.33 34.20 4.14
CA THR A 180 22.23 35.33 3.89
C THR A 180 22.28 35.66 2.39
N GLN A 181 22.31 34.63 1.54
CA GLN A 181 22.20 34.78 0.09
C GLN A 181 20.86 35.39 -0.31
N ILE A 182 19.74 34.85 0.18
CA ILE A 182 18.40 35.42 -0.09
C ILE A 182 18.31 36.89 0.35
N ARG A 183 18.93 37.27 1.47
CA ARG A 183 18.98 38.66 1.92
C ARG A 183 19.83 39.55 1.01
N ARG A 184 20.95 39.05 0.49
CA ARG A 184 21.78 39.76 -0.49
C ARG A 184 21.03 39.93 -1.81
N ASP A 185 20.45 38.85 -2.33
CA ASP A 185 19.67 38.88 -3.56
C ASP A 185 18.48 39.85 -3.44
N LYS A 186 17.78 39.85 -2.29
CA LYS A 186 16.73 40.83 -2.02
C LYS A 186 17.24 42.26 -1.97
N ALA A 187 18.47 42.50 -1.52
CA ALA A 187 19.04 43.84 -1.47
C ALA A 187 19.57 44.32 -2.84
N GLU A 188 19.99 43.39 -3.70
CA GLU A 188 20.50 43.67 -5.05
C GLU A 188 19.39 43.79 -6.11
N PHE A 189 18.28 43.07 -5.93
CA PHE A 189 17.17 43.00 -6.89
C PHE A 189 15.85 43.65 -6.40
N GLN A 190 15.89 44.46 -5.34
CA GLN A 190 14.77 45.32 -4.93
C GLN A 190 14.88 46.73 -5.50
#